data_AF-A0A1I7GEA8-F1
#
_entry.id   AF-A0A1I7GEA8-F1
#
_cell.length_a   1.000
_cell.length_b   1.000
_cell.length_c   1.000
_cell.angle_alpha   90.00
_cell.angle_beta   90.00
_cell.angle_gamma   90.00
#
_symmetry.space_group_name_H-M   'P 1'
#
loop_
_entity.id
_entity.type
_entity.pdbx_description
1 polymer ?
#
loop_
_entity_poly.entity_id
_entity_poly.type
_entity_poly.pdbx_seq_one_letter_code
_entity_poly.pdbx_strand_id
1 'polypeptide(L)'
;MRSTLVYAGLLAASVLAGCGGTRESATAPAAAERPRMAAALPQLAQPVVFSGPLANYSIAKTDAGYLVTDTTGGEAPRAVAATARLRFSDGSLSFDIDGLPGQAYRLYRAGFARTPDAAGLGYWLGALDQGASLDDMARGFVDSAEYKALYANAKSNADIVNQYYVNVLNRPGEADGVAYWSGVLDSKADTLAGVLLNFSRGDENRSGTAAALQSGIRYQEYGVTYPDSVPPFPVRTAYQQRATAGGTDYLGISGSCNGYASFAYGAPVSTSFEGKSALSVQSTISLGLTTCSPASLAWTVTDYYDGNDALLGHNEPGNEYDVGGAQDTLPVAARIGARGVYATQASYANSGKQGTPGQRVLSYAVEADGNSATTALLKLTAVHTTAAGQTSLTRATTYRIGADATLEQLTVDELYASGIHLVYTQSPANAQPAKLTATDTVVGADAAAQSGQTLTVNYTGWLYTPGAAGFKGAQFDSSIGRAPFSFKLGAGQVIKGWDQGMLGMKVGGKRTLLIPSGLAYGTAGAGAGIPGNAALVFEVELIGVK
;
A
#
# COMPACT_ATOMS: atom_id res chain seq x y z
N MET A 1 9.31 38.66 -27.88
CA MET A 1 10.38 38.67 -28.92
C MET A 1 10.92 37.25 -29.01
N ARG A 2 10.43 36.47 -29.97
CA ARG A 2 11.15 36.00 -31.18
C ARG A 2 12.29 35.00 -30.84
N SER A 3 12.07 33.70 -31.05
CA SER A 3 12.53 32.90 -32.22
C SER A 3 13.90 32.25 -31.89
N THR A 4 14.33 31.02 -32.22
CA THR A 4 14.09 30.02 -33.29
C THR A 4 14.86 28.75 -32.83
N LEU A 5 14.32 27.53 -32.77
CA LEU A 5 14.37 26.44 -33.77
C LEU A 5 15.70 26.29 -34.57
N VAL A 6 16.28 25.07 -34.59
CA VAL A 6 16.58 24.22 -35.78
C VAL A 6 17.81 23.26 -35.61
N TYR A 7 17.50 21.96 -35.74
CA TYR A 7 18.18 20.81 -36.39
C TYR A 7 19.68 20.42 -36.18
N ALA A 8 19.83 19.15 -35.76
CA ALA A 8 20.42 17.99 -36.45
C ALA A 8 21.73 18.10 -37.26
N GLY A 9 22.62 17.10 -37.05
CA GLY A 9 23.68 16.76 -37.99
C GLY A 9 24.55 15.59 -37.52
N LEU A 10 24.35 14.43 -38.14
CA LEU A 10 25.14 13.19 -38.01
C LEU A 10 26.50 13.30 -38.75
N LEU A 11 27.38 12.32 -38.44
CA LEU A 11 28.48 11.75 -39.25
C LEU A 11 29.83 12.50 -39.32
N ALA A 12 30.90 11.86 -38.83
CA ALA A 12 31.84 11.10 -39.68
C ALA A 12 33.05 10.57 -38.88
N ALA A 13 33.51 9.38 -39.25
CA ALA A 13 34.67 8.67 -38.72
C ALA A 13 35.92 8.87 -39.62
N SER A 14 37.12 8.81 -39.04
CA SER A 14 38.43 8.45 -39.66
C SER A 14 39.49 8.46 -38.53
N VAL A 15 40.05 7.34 -38.05
CA VAL A 15 41.12 6.44 -38.59
C VAL A 15 42.47 7.13 -38.81
N LEU A 16 43.47 6.79 -37.96
CA LEU A 16 44.91 6.48 -38.21
C LEU A 16 45.66 6.55 -36.85
N ALA A 17 46.06 5.41 -36.25
CA ALA A 17 47.34 4.69 -36.40
C ALA A 17 48.51 5.29 -35.60
N GLY A 18 49.07 4.51 -34.67
CA GLY A 18 50.33 4.81 -33.97
C GLY A 18 50.69 3.75 -32.92
N CYS A 19 51.64 2.88 -33.24
CA CYS A 19 52.21 1.83 -32.39
C CYS A 19 53.16 2.37 -31.30
N GLY A 20 53.34 1.61 -30.20
CA GLY A 20 54.52 1.70 -29.32
C GLY A 20 54.20 1.35 -27.86
N GLY A 21 54.66 0.19 -27.39
CA GLY A 21 54.32 -0.35 -26.06
C GLY A 21 55.33 -0.03 -24.95
N THR A 22 54.90 -0.28 -23.71
CA THR A 22 55.65 -0.90 -22.59
C THR A 22 54.71 -1.06 -21.38
N ARG A 23 54.98 -2.09 -20.57
CA ARG A 23 54.21 -2.53 -19.40
C ARG A 23 54.17 -1.47 -18.29
N GLU A 24 52.98 -1.14 -17.77
CA GLU A 24 52.70 -0.85 -16.35
C GLU A 24 51.19 -0.67 -16.10
N SER A 25 50.69 -1.30 -15.03
CA SER A 25 49.46 -1.00 -14.27
C SER A 25 48.11 -0.89 -15.02
N ALA A 26 47.36 -2.00 -15.09
CA ALA A 26 45.95 -1.98 -15.52
C ALA A 26 45.01 -1.58 -14.36
N THR A 27 44.80 -0.28 -14.19
CA THR A 27 43.53 0.28 -13.70
C THR A 27 42.37 -0.15 -14.61
N ALA A 28 41.22 -0.50 -14.02
CA ALA A 28 40.01 -0.95 -14.70
C ALA A 28 39.55 0.06 -15.78
N PRO A 29 39.20 -0.39 -17.01
CA PRO A 29 38.67 0.51 -18.02
C PRO A 29 37.19 0.80 -17.74
N ALA A 30 36.85 2.09 -17.78
CA ALA A 30 35.48 2.60 -17.74
C ALA A 30 34.64 1.97 -18.86
N ALA A 31 33.56 1.28 -18.48
CA ALA A 31 32.58 0.74 -19.41
C ALA A 31 31.69 1.87 -19.93
N ALA A 32 31.61 1.99 -21.25
CA ALA A 32 30.70 2.90 -21.94
C ALA A 32 29.23 2.57 -21.60
N GLU A 33 28.55 3.51 -20.97
CA GLU A 33 27.12 3.42 -20.65
C GLU A 33 26.28 3.44 -21.94
N ARG A 34 25.59 2.32 -22.20
CA ARG A 34 24.34 2.36 -22.97
C ARG A 34 23.24 2.73 -21.98
N PRO A 35 22.36 3.71 -22.26
CA PRO A 35 21.24 4.00 -21.39
C PRO A 35 20.25 2.83 -21.46
N ARG A 36 20.39 1.85 -20.57
CA ARG A 36 19.29 0.98 -20.20
C ARG A 36 18.31 1.90 -19.48
N MET A 37 17.10 2.04 -20.03
CA MET A 37 15.98 2.53 -19.23
C MET A 37 15.91 1.63 -18.01
N ALA A 38 16.35 2.14 -16.86
CA ALA A 38 16.31 1.42 -15.61
C ALA A 38 14.84 1.14 -15.31
N ALA A 39 14.42 -0.11 -15.52
CA ALA A 39 13.27 -0.61 -14.80
C ALA A 39 13.58 -0.36 -13.33
N ALA A 40 12.71 0.38 -12.65
CA ALA A 40 12.85 0.60 -11.21
C ALA A 40 13.08 -0.78 -10.56
N LEU A 41 14.19 -0.91 -9.81
CA LEU A 41 14.46 -2.13 -9.05
C LEU A 41 13.21 -2.43 -8.22
N PRO A 42 12.71 -3.69 -8.21
CA PRO A 42 11.60 -4.03 -7.35
C PRO A 42 11.97 -3.62 -5.92
N GLN A 43 11.12 -2.77 -5.32
CA GLN A 43 11.34 -2.28 -3.98
C GLN A 43 11.49 -3.48 -3.04
N LEU A 44 12.65 -3.60 -2.41
CA LEU A 44 12.95 -4.68 -1.48
C LEU A 44 11.82 -4.80 -0.45
N ALA A 45 11.28 -6.01 -0.29
CA ALA A 45 10.39 -6.29 0.82
C ALA A 45 11.19 -6.06 2.10
N GLN A 46 10.87 -4.97 2.81
CA GLN A 46 11.50 -4.64 4.08
C GLN A 46 11.26 -5.81 5.05
N PRO A 47 12.28 -6.24 5.81
CA PRO A 47 12.08 -7.31 6.78
C PRO A 47 11.20 -6.84 7.92
N VAL A 48 10.43 -7.76 8.49
CA VAL A 48 9.67 -7.55 9.72
C VAL A 48 10.65 -7.55 10.89
N VAL A 49 10.77 -6.41 11.57
CA VAL A 49 11.78 -6.21 12.62
C VAL A 49 11.22 -6.49 14.01
N PHE A 50 11.95 -7.29 14.78
CA PHE A 50 11.72 -7.67 16.17
C PHE A 50 12.87 -7.13 17.05
N SER A 51 12.57 -6.59 18.23
CA SER A 51 13.58 -5.94 19.08
C SER A 51 14.48 -6.91 19.84
N GLY A 52 14.02 -8.14 20.10
CA GLY A 52 14.77 -9.15 20.83
C GLY A 52 15.56 -10.12 19.93
N PRO A 53 16.43 -10.95 20.52
CA PRO A 53 17.06 -12.06 19.82
C PRO A 53 16.02 -13.14 19.48
N LEU A 54 16.26 -13.97 18.46
CA LEU A 54 15.30 -15.01 18.03
C LEU A 54 14.85 -15.93 19.17
N ALA A 55 15.73 -16.21 20.14
CA ALA A 55 15.43 -17.06 21.28
C ALA A 55 14.25 -16.57 22.15
N ASN A 56 13.93 -15.28 22.08
CA ASN A 56 12.79 -14.71 22.80
C ASN A 56 11.45 -15.00 22.11
N TYR A 57 11.44 -15.54 20.90
CA TYR A 57 10.25 -15.68 20.08
C TYR A 57 9.90 -17.13 19.80
N SER A 58 8.60 -17.45 19.87
CA SER A 58 8.05 -18.66 19.27
C SER A 58 7.49 -18.34 17.89
N ILE A 59 7.70 -19.23 16.92
CA ILE A 59 7.22 -19.06 15.54
C ILE A 59 6.35 -20.26 15.20
N ALA A 60 5.05 -20.01 15.04
CA ALA A 60 4.07 -21.03 14.69
C ALA A 60 3.62 -20.85 13.23
N LYS A 61 3.61 -21.94 12.45
CA LYS A 61 3.06 -21.90 11.08
C LYS A 61 1.54 -21.74 11.13
N THR A 62 0.99 -20.94 10.22
CA THR A 62 -0.45 -20.72 10.03
C THR A 62 -0.81 -20.89 8.55
N ASP A 63 -2.10 -20.90 8.23
CA ASP A 63 -2.57 -20.97 6.83
C ASP A 63 -2.13 -19.75 6.01
N ALA A 64 -1.93 -18.59 6.66
CA ALA A 64 -1.52 -17.33 6.02
C ALA A 64 0.00 -17.08 6.06
N GLY A 65 0.78 -17.96 6.69
CA GLY A 65 2.22 -17.80 6.87
C GLY A 65 2.68 -18.24 8.26
N TYR A 66 3.05 -17.28 9.10
CA TYR A 66 3.56 -17.54 10.45
C TYR A 66 3.00 -16.55 11.47
N LEU A 67 2.83 -17.01 12.70
CA LEU A 67 2.58 -16.18 13.88
C LEU A 67 3.85 -16.16 14.73
N VAL A 68 4.48 -15.00 14.84
CA VAL A 68 5.67 -14.77 15.67
C VAL A 68 5.21 -14.18 17.00
N THR A 69 5.45 -14.89 18.09
CA THR A 69 5.03 -14.48 19.45
C THR A 69 6.25 -14.26 20.34
N ASP A 70 6.38 -13.05 20.89
CA ASP A 70 7.37 -12.78 21.92
C ASP A 70 6.97 -13.50 23.22
N THR A 71 7.82 -14.42 23.65
CA THR A 71 7.63 -15.22 24.87
C THR A 71 8.01 -14.45 26.14
N THR A 72 8.65 -13.29 26.01
CA THR A 72 8.98 -12.39 27.13
C THR A 72 7.89 -11.36 27.39
N GLY A 73 6.97 -11.16 26.44
CA GLY A 73 5.88 -10.20 26.54
C GLY A 73 6.27 -8.74 26.26
N GLY A 74 7.47 -8.49 25.73
CA GLY A 74 7.94 -7.15 25.33
C GLY A 74 7.27 -6.61 24.07
N GLU A 75 6.80 -7.50 23.19
CA GLU A 75 6.08 -7.17 21.95
C GLU A 75 4.84 -8.05 21.79
N ALA A 76 3.81 -7.56 21.09
CA ALA A 76 2.65 -8.43 20.80
C ALA A 76 2.96 -9.39 19.64
N PRO A 77 2.17 -10.49 19.53
CA PRO A 77 2.28 -11.40 18.40
C PRO A 77 2.08 -10.70 17.06
N ARG A 78 2.85 -11.10 16.04
CA ARG A 78 2.75 -10.58 14.67
C ARG A 78 2.52 -11.71 13.68
N ALA A 79 1.45 -11.59 12.90
CA ALA A 79 1.24 -12.42 11.73
C ALA A 79 2.13 -11.91 10.60
N VAL A 80 2.88 -12.82 9.97
CA VAL A 80 3.81 -12.52 8.87
C VAL A 80 3.57 -13.47 7.72
N ALA A 81 3.70 -12.98 6.49
CA ALA A 81 3.53 -13.80 5.30
C ALA A 81 4.58 -14.94 5.25
N ALA A 82 4.27 -16.04 4.57
CA ALA A 82 5.22 -17.15 4.41
C ALA A 82 6.53 -16.74 3.72
N THR A 83 6.47 -15.71 2.87
CA THR A 83 7.62 -15.14 2.15
C THR A 83 8.32 -14.01 2.91
N ALA A 84 7.85 -13.66 4.12
CA ALA A 84 8.43 -12.58 4.89
C ALA A 84 9.86 -12.93 5.35
N ARG A 85 10.73 -11.91 5.35
CA ARG A 85 12.02 -11.96 6.04
C ARG A 85 11.83 -11.37 7.43
N LEU A 86 12.30 -12.07 8.45
CA LEU A 86 12.24 -11.66 9.84
C LEU A 86 13.62 -11.22 10.29
N ARG A 87 13.68 -10.09 10.99
CA ARG A 87 14.91 -9.52 11.52
C ARG A 87 14.81 -9.45 13.05
N PHE A 88 15.80 -10.00 13.73
CA PHE A 88 15.96 -10.00 15.18
C PHE A 88 17.23 -9.24 15.55
N SER A 89 17.46 -8.97 16.84
CA SER A 89 18.68 -8.28 17.28
C SER A 89 19.96 -9.12 17.13
N ASP A 90 19.82 -10.44 17.00
CA ASP A 90 20.92 -11.41 16.85
C ASP A 90 21.06 -12.00 15.43
N GLY A 91 20.29 -11.50 14.45
CA GLY A 91 20.35 -11.93 13.06
C GLY A 91 18.98 -12.02 12.40
N SER A 92 18.92 -12.62 11.21
CA SER A 92 17.70 -12.70 10.41
C SER A 92 17.30 -14.15 10.12
N LEU A 93 16.02 -14.33 9.82
CA LEU A 93 15.40 -15.61 9.49
C LEU A 93 14.47 -15.44 8.28
N SER A 94 14.46 -16.38 7.35
CA SER A 94 13.49 -16.42 6.26
C SER A 94 12.93 -17.81 6.06
N PHE A 95 11.64 -17.91 5.78
CA PHE A 95 10.97 -19.16 5.38
C PHE A 95 10.73 -19.23 3.86
N ASP A 96 11.25 -18.26 3.11
CA ASP A 96 11.09 -18.19 1.66
C ASP A 96 12.02 -19.18 0.95
N ILE A 97 11.57 -20.43 0.89
CA ILE A 97 12.32 -21.53 0.29
C ILE A 97 12.35 -21.44 -1.23
N ASP A 98 11.41 -20.75 -1.87
CA ASP A 98 11.32 -20.65 -3.32
C ASP A 98 11.93 -19.36 -3.87
N GLY A 99 11.94 -18.29 -3.07
CA GLY A 99 12.60 -17.03 -3.41
C GLY A 99 14.11 -17.04 -3.21
N LEU A 100 14.70 -15.84 -3.19
CA LEU A 100 16.15 -15.64 -3.15
C LEU A 100 16.84 -16.34 -1.97
N PRO A 101 16.31 -16.33 -0.73
CA PRO A 101 16.92 -17.05 0.40
C PRO A 101 17.11 -18.55 0.12
N GLY A 102 16.05 -19.24 -0.29
CA GLY A 102 16.13 -20.66 -0.61
C GLY A 102 16.96 -20.96 -1.86
N GLN A 103 16.90 -20.10 -2.89
CA GLN A 103 17.73 -20.26 -4.09
C GLN A 103 19.22 -20.10 -3.79
N ALA A 104 19.62 -19.09 -3.00
CA ALA A 104 20.99 -18.88 -2.57
C ALA A 104 21.49 -20.03 -1.69
N TYR A 105 20.67 -20.52 -0.75
CA TYR A 105 20.98 -21.69 0.06
C TYR A 105 21.25 -22.93 -0.80
N ARG A 106 20.39 -23.19 -1.79
CA ARG A 106 20.55 -24.33 -2.71
C ARG A 106 21.80 -24.23 -3.56
N LEU A 107 22.23 -23.02 -3.90
CA LEU A 107 23.47 -22.79 -4.64
C LEU A 107 24.69 -23.13 -3.79
N TYR A 108 24.66 -22.80 -2.49
CA TYR A 108 25.68 -23.23 -1.53
C TYR A 108 25.75 -24.75 -1.42
N ARG A 109 24.60 -25.42 -1.32
CA ARG A 109 24.57 -26.89 -1.31
C ARG A 109 25.13 -27.48 -2.60
N ALA A 110 24.74 -26.97 -3.76
CA ALA A 110 25.21 -27.47 -5.05
C ALA A 110 26.73 -27.27 -5.25
N GLY A 111 27.27 -26.13 -4.81
CA GLY A 111 28.69 -25.81 -4.99
C GLY A 111 29.62 -26.46 -3.95
N PHE A 112 29.17 -26.56 -2.70
CA PHE A 112 30.03 -26.88 -1.54
C PHE A 112 29.54 -28.03 -0.67
N ALA A 113 28.39 -28.65 -0.98
CA ALA A 113 27.77 -29.74 -0.20
C ALA A 113 27.53 -29.41 1.29
N ARG A 114 27.32 -28.14 1.64
CA ARG A 114 27.13 -27.70 3.02
C ARG A 114 25.98 -26.72 3.19
N THR A 115 25.48 -26.65 4.42
CA THR A 115 24.68 -25.52 4.90
C THR A 115 25.56 -24.26 4.88
N PRO A 116 25.10 -23.14 4.29
CA PRO A 116 25.86 -21.90 4.36
C PRO A 116 25.96 -21.39 5.79
N ASP A 117 27.08 -20.74 6.09
CA ASP A 117 27.19 -19.94 7.30
C ASP A 117 26.36 -18.66 7.17
N ALA A 118 25.91 -18.12 8.31
CA ALA A 118 24.99 -17.00 8.32
C ALA A 118 25.56 -15.73 7.66
N ALA A 119 26.87 -15.48 7.83
CA ALA A 119 27.54 -14.30 7.28
C ALA A 119 27.70 -14.38 5.77
N GLY A 120 28.18 -15.52 5.25
CA GLY A 120 28.34 -15.77 3.82
C GLY A 120 27.00 -15.69 3.09
N LEU A 121 25.96 -16.34 3.62
CA LEU A 121 24.63 -16.25 3.03
C LEU A 121 24.10 -14.81 3.02
N GLY A 122 24.25 -14.09 4.14
CA GLY A 122 23.76 -12.73 4.22
C GLY A 122 24.51 -11.72 3.35
N TYR A 123 25.81 -11.93 3.09
CA TYR A 123 26.55 -11.19 2.05
C TYR A 123 25.89 -11.34 0.67
N TRP A 124 25.64 -12.59 0.25
CA TRP A 124 25.04 -12.84 -1.06
C TRP A 124 23.60 -12.37 -1.15
N LEU A 125 22.80 -12.56 -0.11
CA LEU A 125 21.43 -12.01 -0.08
C LEU A 125 21.45 -10.49 -0.20
N GLY A 126 22.36 -9.79 0.50
CA GLY A 126 22.52 -8.35 0.35
C GLY A 126 22.91 -7.92 -1.07
N ALA A 127 23.79 -8.66 -1.75
CA ALA A 127 24.15 -8.39 -3.14
C ALA A 127 22.98 -8.64 -4.11
N LEU A 128 22.27 -9.76 -3.94
CA LEU A 128 21.10 -10.12 -4.76
C LEU A 128 19.96 -9.09 -4.60
N ASP A 129 19.76 -8.63 -3.36
CA ASP A 129 18.80 -7.58 -3.03
C ASP A 129 19.13 -6.24 -3.71
N GLN A 130 20.40 -5.96 -3.94
CA GLN A 130 20.88 -4.77 -4.65
C GLN A 130 20.92 -4.94 -6.19
N GLY A 131 20.35 -6.04 -6.69
CA GLY A 131 20.19 -6.30 -8.13
C GLY A 131 21.25 -7.21 -8.74
N ALA A 132 22.17 -7.79 -7.94
CA ALA A 132 23.00 -8.88 -8.43
C ALA A 132 22.13 -10.08 -8.82
N SER A 133 22.57 -10.84 -9.82
CA SER A 133 21.89 -12.07 -10.24
C SER A 133 22.42 -13.29 -9.50
N LEU A 134 21.63 -14.38 -9.48
CA LEU A 134 22.12 -15.67 -8.99
C LEU A 134 23.30 -16.22 -9.82
N ASP A 135 23.42 -15.77 -11.07
CA ASP A 135 24.57 -16.08 -11.91
C ASP A 135 25.83 -15.34 -11.45
N ASP A 136 25.71 -14.08 -11.01
CA ASP A 136 26.83 -13.35 -10.37
C ASP A 136 27.29 -14.04 -9.09
N MET A 137 26.34 -14.57 -8.30
CA MET A 137 26.66 -15.39 -7.12
C MET A 137 27.38 -16.69 -7.48
N ALA A 138 26.88 -17.43 -8.49
CA ALA A 138 27.50 -18.66 -8.94
C ALA A 138 28.91 -18.43 -9.50
N ARG A 139 29.14 -17.33 -10.22
CA ARG A 139 30.48 -16.89 -10.66
C ARG A 139 31.38 -16.59 -9.48
N GLY A 140 30.89 -15.84 -8.50
CA GLY A 140 31.63 -15.56 -7.27
C GLY A 140 32.05 -16.82 -6.50
N PHE A 141 31.20 -17.86 -6.51
CA PHE A 141 31.56 -19.17 -5.95
C PHE A 141 32.69 -19.83 -6.74
N VAL A 142 32.52 -20.00 -8.04
CA VAL A 142 33.51 -20.67 -8.90
C VAL A 142 34.88 -19.95 -8.84
N ASP A 143 34.88 -18.63 -8.72
CA ASP A 143 36.10 -17.83 -8.63
C ASP A 143 36.73 -17.82 -7.23
N SER A 144 36.01 -18.26 -6.20
CA SER A 144 36.48 -18.26 -4.81
C SER A 144 37.64 -19.24 -4.58
N ALA A 145 38.49 -18.92 -3.60
CA ALA A 145 39.57 -19.82 -3.17
C ALA A 145 39.04 -21.13 -2.59
N GLU A 146 37.91 -21.10 -1.87
CA GLU A 146 37.25 -22.29 -1.32
C GLU A 146 36.83 -23.27 -2.42
N TYR A 147 36.17 -22.76 -3.47
CA TYR A 147 35.76 -23.58 -4.59
C TYR A 147 36.98 -24.15 -5.32
N LYS A 148 37.96 -23.31 -5.65
CA LYS A 148 39.18 -23.78 -6.32
C LYS A 148 39.92 -24.86 -5.53
N ALA A 149 39.93 -24.77 -4.20
CA ALA A 149 40.50 -25.80 -3.33
C ALA A 149 39.67 -27.09 -3.33
N LEU A 150 38.33 -26.98 -3.22
CA LEU A 150 37.43 -28.12 -3.19
C LEU A 150 37.49 -28.95 -4.49
N TYR A 151 37.63 -28.29 -5.63
CA TYR A 151 37.69 -28.91 -6.95
C TYR A 151 39.12 -29.07 -7.49
N ALA A 152 40.15 -28.88 -6.68
CA ALA A 152 41.57 -28.89 -7.11
C ALA A 152 42.00 -30.22 -7.76
N ASN A 153 41.35 -31.32 -7.39
CA ASN A 153 41.67 -32.66 -7.91
C ASN A 153 40.90 -33.03 -9.20
N ALA A 154 39.96 -32.19 -9.64
CA ALA A 154 39.23 -32.43 -10.88
C ALA A 154 40.18 -32.29 -12.09
N LYS A 155 40.23 -33.33 -12.93
CA LYS A 155 41.09 -33.37 -14.13
C LYS A 155 40.32 -33.07 -15.41
N SER A 156 38.99 -33.06 -15.33
CA SER A 156 38.07 -32.87 -16.45
C SER A 156 36.78 -32.18 -16.00
N ASN A 157 36.01 -31.67 -16.97
CA ASN A 157 34.67 -31.15 -16.71
C ASN A 157 33.72 -32.24 -16.17
N ALA A 158 33.90 -33.50 -16.59
CA ALA A 158 33.14 -34.63 -16.07
C ALA A 158 33.37 -34.87 -14.56
N ASP A 159 34.60 -34.66 -14.07
CA ASP A 159 34.89 -34.77 -12.63
C ASP A 159 34.14 -33.70 -11.83
N ILE A 160 34.09 -32.46 -12.34
CA ILE A 160 33.38 -31.36 -11.69
C ILE A 160 31.86 -31.60 -11.70
N VAL A 161 31.30 -31.99 -12.84
CA VAL A 161 29.87 -32.31 -12.99
C VAL A 161 29.47 -33.47 -12.07
N ASN A 162 30.29 -34.51 -11.97
CA ASN A 162 30.04 -35.61 -11.03
C ASN A 162 29.99 -35.13 -9.59
N GLN A 163 30.88 -34.22 -9.21
CA GLN A 163 30.86 -33.65 -7.87
C GLN A 163 29.60 -32.81 -7.61
N TYR A 164 29.06 -32.08 -8.60
CA TYR A 164 27.76 -31.41 -8.46
C TYR A 164 26.61 -32.40 -8.21
N TYR A 165 26.59 -33.53 -8.92
CA TYR A 165 25.64 -34.60 -8.66
C TYR A 165 25.79 -35.16 -7.24
N VAL A 166 27.02 -35.41 -6.78
CA VAL A 166 27.27 -35.87 -5.41
C VAL A 166 26.75 -34.86 -4.39
N ASN A 167 27.01 -33.57 -4.59
CA ASN A 167 26.58 -32.52 -3.68
C ASN A 167 25.05 -32.42 -3.57
N VAL A 168 24.34 -32.56 -4.70
CA VAL A 168 22.88 -32.35 -4.78
C VAL A 168 22.10 -33.64 -4.48
N LEU A 169 22.53 -34.78 -5.01
CA LEU A 169 21.84 -36.07 -4.96
C LEU A 169 22.42 -37.04 -3.92
N ASN A 170 23.58 -36.73 -3.35
CA ASN A 170 24.34 -37.67 -2.50
C ASN A 170 24.72 -38.97 -3.23
N ARG A 171 24.88 -38.91 -4.56
CA ARG A 171 25.33 -40.02 -5.42
C ARG A 171 26.01 -39.48 -6.68
N PRO A 172 26.88 -40.27 -7.33
CA PRO A 172 27.40 -39.92 -8.66
C PRO A 172 26.27 -39.75 -9.69
N GLY A 173 26.53 -38.92 -10.70
CA GLY A 173 25.62 -38.75 -11.82
C GLY A 173 25.55 -40.01 -12.69
N GLU A 174 24.41 -40.20 -13.34
CA GLU A 174 24.29 -41.23 -14.37
C GLU A 174 25.11 -40.87 -15.60
N ALA A 175 25.62 -41.88 -16.31
CA ALA A 175 26.58 -41.69 -17.40
C ALA A 175 26.10 -40.69 -18.46
N ASP A 176 24.85 -40.79 -18.89
CA ASP A 176 24.27 -39.90 -19.91
C ASP A 176 24.13 -38.46 -19.40
N GLY A 177 23.74 -38.27 -18.13
CA GLY A 177 23.61 -36.96 -17.51
C GLY A 177 24.96 -36.26 -17.34
N VAL A 178 25.98 -37.01 -16.90
CA VAL A 178 27.35 -36.51 -16.77
C VAL A 178 27.89 -36.12 -18.14
N ALA A 179 27.73 -36.98 -19.15
CA ALA A 179 28.19 -36.74 -20.52
C ALA A 179 27.53 -35.50 -21.15
N TYR A 180 26.24 -35.29 -20.90
CA TYR A 180 25.52 -34.11 -21.38
C TYR A 180 26.12 -32.82 -20.80
N TRP A 181 26.20 -32.72 -19.47
CA TRP A 181 26.67 -31.49 -18.82
C TRP A 181 28.16 -31.25 -19.02
N SER A 182 29.00 -32.30 -19.06
CA SER A 182 30.40 -32.15 -19.40
C SER A 182 30.56 -31.68 -20.85
N GLY A 183 29.76 -32.19 -21.77
CA GLY A 183 29.74 -31.75 -23.18
C GLY A 183 29.33 -30.28 -23.35
N VAL A 184 28.40 -29.78 -22.54
CA VAL A 184 28.04 -28.35 -22.49
C VAL A 184 29.24 -27.50 -22.11
N LEU A 185 30.02 -27.92 -21.10
CA LEU A 185 31.24 -27.22 -20.66
C LEU A 185 32.38 -27.33 -21.68
N ASP A 186 32.59 -28.53 -22.24
CA ASP A 186 33.66 -28.79 -23.22
C ASP A 186 33.45 -28.00 -24.52
N SER A 187 32.19 -27.88 -24.96
CA SER A 187 31.80 -27.07 -26.12
C SER A 187 31.70 -25.57 -25.83
N LYS A 188 31.81 -25.17 -24.56
CA LYS A 188 31.63 -23.78 -24.07
C LYS A 188 30.24 -23.20 -24.38
N ALA A 189 29.24 -24.06 -24.48
CA ALA A 189 27.85 -23.64 -24.65
C ALA A 189 27.30 -22.94 -23.39
N ASP A 190 27.88 -23.22 -22.23
CA ASP A 190 27.64 -22.50 -20.97
C ASP A 190 28.94 -22.41 -20.14
N THR A 191 28.90 -21.58 -19.11
CA THR A 191 29.98 -21.43 -18.13
C THR A 191 29.84 -22.45 -16.99
N LEU A 192 30.92 -22.66 -16.24
CA LEU A 192 30.88 -23.49 -15.05
C LEU A 192 29.86 -22.99 -14.01
N ALA A 193 29.75 -21.67 -13.85
CA ALA A 193 28.77 -21.03 -13.00
C ALA A 193 27.33 -21.25 -13.49
N GLY A 194 27.09 -21.18 -14.80
CA GLY A 194 25.79 -21.46 -15.40
C GLY A 194 25.34 -22.90 -15.20
N VAL A 195 26.24 -23.87 -15.38
CA VAL A 195 25.95 -25.29 -15.08
C VAL A 195 25.70 -25.49 -13.58
N LEU A 196 26.51 -24.92 -12.70
CA LEU A 196 26.28 -24.96 -11.25
C LEU A 196 24.89 -24.42 -10.87
N LEU A 197 24.47 -23.29 -11.47
CA LEU A 197 23.17 -22.70 -11.23
C LEU A 197 22.02 -23.61 -11.69
N ASN A 198 22.18 -24.35 -12.79
CA ASN A 198 21.20 -25.34 -13.23
C ASN A 198 21.05 -26.48 -12.20
N PHE A 199 22.16 -27.04 -11.71
CA PHE A 199 22.14 -28.05 -10.64
C PHE A 199 21.50 -27.51 -9.35
N SER A 200 21.77 -26.26 -9.00
CA SER A 200 21.14 -25.61 -7.85
C SER A 200 19.62 -25.54 -7.96
N ARG A 201 19.07 -25.44 -9.18
CA ARG A 201 17.63 -25.27 -9.45
C ARG A 201 16.90 -26.58 -9.72
N GLY A 202 17.60 -27.71 -9.84
CA GLY A 202 16.99 -29.02 -10.08
C GLY A 202 16.00 -29.41 -9.00
N ASP A 203 14.95 -30.15 -9.38
CA ASP A 203 13.88 -30.56 -8.47
C ASP A 203 14.38 -31.51 -7.38
N GLU A 204 15.42 -32.29 -7.67
CA GLU A 204 16.09 -33.11 -6.67
C GLU A 204 16.82 -32.27 -5.62
N ASN A 205 17.40 -31.12 -6.00
CA ASN A 205 18.04 -30.22 -5.02
C ASN A 205 16.99 -29.53 -4.15
N ARG A 206 15.88 -29.09 -4.76
CA ARG A 206 14.72 -28.56 -4.03
C ARG A 206 14.19 -29.57 -3.02
N SER A 207 13.99 -30.81 -3.46
CA SER A 207 13.51 -31.90 -2.60
C SER A 207 14.49 -32.24 -1.49
N GLY A 208 15.79 -32.34 -1.82
CA GLY A 208 16.84 -32.67 -0.86
C GLY A 208 17.14 -31.58 0.17
N THR A 209 16.71 -30.33 -0.07
CA THR A 209 16.85 -29.23 0.90
C THR A 209 15.57 -28.93 1.67
N ALA A 210 14.40 -29.41 1.22
CA ALA A 210 13.12 -29.07 1.81
C ALA A 210 13.06 -29.27 3.33
N ALA A 211 13.56 -30.41 3.84
CA ALA A 211 13.57 -30.71 5.28
C ALA A 211 14.48 -29.77 6.08
N ALA A 212 15.69 -29.50 5.58
CA ALA A 212 16.65 -28.60 6.25
C ALA A 212 16.15 -27.15 6.30
N LEU A 213 15.29 -26.77 5.35
CA LEU A 213 14.72 -25.43 5.25
C LEU A 213 13.45 -25.22 6.10
N GLN A 214 12.85 -26.28 6.68
CA GLN A 214 11.61 -26.17 7.46
C GLN A 214 11.74 -25.30 8.71
N SER A 215 12.91 -25.33 9.35
CA SER A 215 13.22 -24.48 10.52
C SER A 215 13.57 -23.03 10.14
N GLY A 216 13.52 -22.71 8.84
CA GLY A 216 13.89 -21.42 8.29
C GLY A 216 15.39 -21.27 8.04
N ILE A 217 15.71 -20.28 7.22
CA ILE A 217 17.05 -19.96 6.74
C ILE A 217 17.60 -18.83 7.59
N ARG A 218 18.57 -19.13 8.46
CA ARG A 218 19.29 -18.15 9.27
C ARG A 218 20.35 -17.44 8.42
N TYR A 219 20.41 -16.12 8.50
CA TYR A 219 21.45 -15.32 7.86
C TYR A 219 21.74 -14.06 8.67
N GLN A 220 22.95 -13.53 8.50
CA GLN A 220 23.41 -12.29 9.11
C GLN A 220 23.48 -11.24 8.01
N GLU A 221 22.62 -10.23 8.05
CA GLU A 221 22.61 -9.20 7.02
C GLU A 221 23.97 -8.50 6.94
N TYR A 222 24.47 -8.33 5.73
CA TYR A 222 25.76 -7.72 5.48
C TYR A 222 25.59 -6.23 5.19
N GLY A 223 26.37 -5.40 5.89
CA GLY A 223 26.33 -3.94 5.73
C GLY A 223 25.11 -3.27 6.37
N VAL A 224 24.35 -3.99 7.21
CA VAL A 224 23.19 -3.45 7.94
C VAL A 224 23.49 -3.42 9.43
N THR A 225 23.29 -2.26 10.06
CA THR A 225 23.22 -2.13 11.52
C THR A 225 21.79 -2.31 11.98
N TYR A 226 21.59 -3.16 12.99
CA TYR A 226 20.29 -3.39 13.60
C TYR A 226 19.95 -2.21 14.51
N PRO A 227 18.84 -1.49 14.27
CA PRO A 227 18.37 -0.53 15.27
C PRO A 227 17.92 -1.32 16.50
N ASP A 228 18.33 -0.86 17.69
CA ASP A 228 17.99 -1.50 18.96
C ASP A 228 16.47 -1.50 19.23
N SER A 229 15.67 -0.73 18.48
CA SER A 229 14.22 -0.77 18.56
C SER A 229 13.52 -0.31 17.29
N VAL A 230 12.38 -0.93 16.96
CA VAL A 230 11.45 -0.44 15.92
C VAL A 230 10.90 0.92 16.36
N PRO A 231 10.98 2.01 15.58
CA PRO A 231 10.46 3.30 16.03
C PRO A 231 8.94 3.23 16.30
N PRO A 232 8.42 3.90 17.35
CA PRO A 232 6.99 3.95 17.62
C PRO A 232 6.28 4.87 16.62
N PHE A 233 5.02 4.57 16.28
CA PHE A 233 4.18 5.36 15.39
C PHE A 233 3.53 6.53 16.15
N PRO A 234 3.50 7.75 15.59
CA PRO A 234 3.00 8.96 16.28
C PRO A 234 1.46 9.04 16.31
N VAL A 235 0.82 8.16 17.08
CA VAL A 235 -0.65 7.97 17.12
C VAL A 235 -1.41 9.26 17.38
N ARG A 236 -1.03 10.02 18.41
CA ARG A 236 -1.78 11.22 18.81
C ARG A 236 -1.75 12.29 17.72
N THR A 237 -0.56 12.63 17.22
CA THR A 237 -0.39 13.64 16.17
C THR A 237 -1.12 13.24 14.89
N ALA A 238 -1.04 11.97 14.49
CA ALA A 238 -1.71 11.48 13.29
C ALA A 238 -3.24 11.59 13.39
N TYR A 239 -3.80 11.24 14.56
CA TYR A 239 -5.24 11.37 14.82
C TYR A 239 -5.69 12.84 14.83
N GLN A 240 -4.94 13.72 15.48
CA GLN A 240 -5.22 15.17 15.53
C GLN A 240 -5.26 15.79 14.13
N GLN A 241 -4.25 15.52 13.30
CA GLN A 241 -4.19 16.04 11.93
C GLN A 241 -5.41 15.61 11.12
N ARG A 242 -5.83 14.35 11.25
CA ARG A 242 -7.03 13.88 10.57
C ARG A 242 -8.32 14.52 11.11
N ALA A 243 -8.47 14.58 12.43
CA ALA A 243 -9.66 15.16 13.07
C ALA A 243 -9.86 16.64 12.72
N THR A 244 -8.77 17.35 12.42
CA THR A 244 -8.78 18.80 12.14
C THR A 244 -8.66 19.17 10.67
N ALA A 245 -8.32 18.22 9.78
CA ALA A 245 -8.17 18.47 8.35
C ALA A 245 -9.47 18.88 7.64
N GLY A 246 -10.62 18.52 8.21
CA GLY A 246 -11.92 18.64 7.55
C GLY A 246 -12.03 17.76 6.30
N GLY A 247 -13.08 17.97 5.50
CA GLY A 247 -13.26 17.28 4.22
C GLY A 247 -14.36 16.22 4.26
N THR A 248 -14.45 15.40 3.21
CA THR A 248 -15.49 14.38 3.11
C THR A 248 -14.91 13.03 2.69
N ASP A 249 -15.11 12.01 3.53
CA ASP A 249 -14.82 10.62 3.19
C ASP A 249 -16.04 9.99 2.53
N TYR A 250 -15.83 9.32 1.38
CA TYR A 250 -16.86 8.54 0.70
C TYR A 250 -16.54 7.04 0.81
N LEU A 251 -17.49 6.26 1.31
CA LEU A 251 -17.28 4.86 1.66
C LEU A 251 -18.36 3.97 1.02
N GLY A 252 -18.00 2.73 0.71
CA GLY A 252 -18.97 1.69 0.38
C GLY A 252 -19.45 0.98 1.65
N ILE A 253 -20.74 0.66 1.73
CA ILE A 253 -21.35 -0.10 2.83
C ILE A 253 -21.61 -1.53 2.36
N SER A 254 -21.28 -2.49 3.22
CA SER A 254 -21.54 -3.92 3.04
C SER A 254 -21.93 -4.57 4.38
N GLY A 255 -22.22 -5.88 4.38
CA GLY A 255 -22.65 -6.63 5.55
C GLY A 255 -24.14 -6.96 5.48
N SER A 256 -24.89 -6.60 6.53
CA SER A 256 -26.36 -6.74 6.57
C SER A 256 -27.07 -5.84 5.57
N CYS A 257 -26.47 -4.70 5.22
CA CYS A 257 -26.96 -3.76 4.21
C CYS A 257 -25.85 -3.44 3.21
N ASN A 258 -26.25 -3.13 1.98
CA ASN A 258 -25.37 -2.55 0.97
C ASN A 258 -25.74 -1.10 0.71
N GLY A 259 -24.76 -0.29 0.32
CA GLY A 259 -25.00 1.12 0.04
C GLY A 259 -23.74 1.96 -0.02
N TYR A 260 -23.91 3.25 0.22
CA TYR A 260 -22.84 4.25 0.21
C TYR A 260 -22.98 5.14 1.43
N ALA A 261 -21.85 5.61 1.95
CA ALA A 261 -21.80 6.57 3.03
C ALA A 261 -20.93 7.77 2.65
N SER A 262 -21.30 8.95 3.15
CA SER A 262 -20.43 10.12 3.18
C SER A 262 -20.29 10.62 4.61
N PHE A 263 -19.06 10.86 5.03
CA PHE A 263 -18.71 11.44 6.32
C PHE A 263 -18.06 12.78 6.06
N ALA A 264 -18.80 13.87 6.26
CA ALA A 264 -18.31 15.23 6.06
C ALA A 264 -17.89 15.84 7.40
N TYR A 265 -16.61 16.20 7.53
CA TYR A 265 -15.99 16.74 8.73
C TYR A 265 -15.89 18.26 8.61
N GLY A 266 -16.48 18.97 9.56
CA GLY A 266 -16.39 20.42 9.70
C GLY A 266 -15.02 20.86 10.21
N ALA A 267 -14.70 22.14 10.00
CA ALA A 267 -13.51 22.73 10.60
C ALA A 267 -13.65 22.81 12.14
N PRO A 268 -12.56 22.64 12.91
CA PRO A 268 -12.59 22.82 14.35
C PRO A 268 -13.05 24.23 14.75
N VAL A 269 -13.92 24.31 15.76
CA VAL A 269 -14.43 25.58 16.30
C VAL A 269 -14.14 25.65 17.81
N SER A 270 -13.57 26.77 18.25
CA SER A 270 -13.38 27.03 19.69
C SER A 270 -14.73 27.19 20.39
N THR A 271 -14.94 26.43 21.46
CA THR A 271 -16.20 26.38 22.21
C THR A 271 -15.93 26.00 23.67
N SER A 272 -17.00 25.69 24.41
CA SER A 272 -16.92 25.03 25.70
C SER A 272 -17.79 23.78 25.73
N PHE A 273 -17.33 22.74 26.44
CA PHE A 273 -18.09 21.53 26.70
C PHE A 273 -18.04 21.23 28.19
N GLU A 274 -19.20 21.09 28.83
CA GLU A 274 -19.30 20.80 30.28
C GLU A 274 -18.48 21.78 31.15
N GLY A 275 -18.48 23.06 30.79
CA GLY A 275 -17.75 24.12 31.49
C GLY A 275 -16.24 24.14 31.25
N LYS A 276 -15.70 23.25 30.40
CA LYS A 276 -14.28 23.26 29.99
C LYS A 276 -14.12 23.93 28.64
N SER A 277 -13.00 24.62 28.42
CA SER A 277 -12.61 25.09 27.08
C SER A 277 -12.39 23.89 26.16
N ALA A 278 -12.93 23.95 24.94
CA ALA A 278 -12.90 22.84 24.00
C ALA A 278 -12.77 23.30 22.55
N LEU A 279 -12.29 22.41 21.69
CA LEU A 279 -12.45 22.47 20.24
C LEU A 279 -13.54 21.49 19.84
N SER A 280 -14.59 21.94 19.15
CA SER A 280 -15.62 21.06 18.60
C SER A 280 -15.37 20.77 17.12
N VAL A 281 -15.53 19.51 16.73
CA VAL A 281 -15.55 19.07 15.34
C VAL A 281 -16.93 18.48 15.06
N GLN A 282 -17.72 19.17 14.25
CA GLN A 282 -19.02 18.66 13.81
C GLN A 282 -18.85 17.81 12.56
N SER A 283 -19.41 16.61 12.57
CA SER A 283 -19.43 15.70 11.42
C SER A 283 -20.86 15.45 10.96
N THR A 284 -21.09 15.47 9.65
CA THR A 284 -22.36 15.06 9.04
C THR A 284 -22.19 13.70 8.40
N ILE A 285 -23.00 12.73 8.81
CA ILE A 285 -23.04 11.40 8.20
C ILE A 285 -24.28 11.30 7.32
N SER A 286 -24.12 10.75 6.12
CA SER A 286 -25.23 10.43 5.23
C SER A 286 -25.04 9.04 4.64
N LEU A 287 -26.07 8.21 4.73
CA LEU A 287 -26.10 6.85 4.19
C LEU A 287 -27.17 6.76 3.10
N GLY A 288 -26.80 6.16 1.97
CA GLY A 288 -27.73 5.71 0.93
C GLY A 288 -27.71 4.18 0.88
N LEU A 289 -28.72 3.54 1.44
CA LEU A 289 -28.84 2.09 1.54
C LEU A 289 -29.66 1.55 0.36
N THR A 290 -29.14 0.53 -0.33
CA THR A 290 -29.79 -0.04 -1.52
C THR A 290 -30.57 -1.32 -1.22
N THR A 291 -30.28 -1.98 -0.09
CA THR A 291 -30.91 -3.26 0.30
C THR A 291 -31.69 -3.18 1.61
N CYS A 292 -31.74 -2.01 2.23
CA CYS A 292 -32.35 -1.81 3.55
C CYS A 292 -33.29 -0.60 3.55
N SER A 293 -34.24 -0.61 4.49
CA SER A 293 -35.18 0.49 4.73
C SER A 293 -34.95 1.07 6.12
N PRO A 294 -34.92 2.40 6.28
CA PRO A 294 -35.09 3.40 5.23
C PRO A 294 -33.88 3.46 4.28
N ALA A 295 -34.14 3.75 3.00
CA ALA A 295 -33.11 3.79 1.95
C ALA A 295 -32.15 4.98 2.10
N SER A 296 -32.48 5.97 2.93
CA SER A 296 -31.64 7.13 3.20
C SER A 296 -31.68 7.47 4.68
N LEU A 297 -30.52 7.70 5.26
CA LEU A 297 -30.34 8.15 6.64
C LEU A 297 -29.34 9.30 6.66
N ALA A 298 -29.54 10.29 7.52
CA ALA A 298 -28.57 11.35 7.73
C ALA A 298 -28.68 11.91 9.15
N TRP A 299 -27.54 12.18 9.77
CA TRP A 299 -27.47 12.78 11.10
C TRP A 299 -26.15 13.53 11.29
N THR A 300 -26.08 14.31 12.36
CA THR A 300 -24.89 15.08 12.73
C THR A 300 -24.40 14.66 14.09
N VAL A 301 -23.09 14.54 14.23
CA VAL A 301 -22.42 14.30 15.51
C VAL A 301 -21.42 15.42 15.77
N THR A 302 -21.10 15.67 17.03
CA THR A 302 -20.07 16.64 17.42
C THR A 302 -19.15 16.00 18.46
N ASP A 303 -17.87 15.90 18.13
CA ASP A 303 -16.83 15.51 19.07
C ASP A 303 -16.17 16.75 19.67
N TYR A 304 -15.86 16.71 20.96
CA TYR A 304 -15.25 17.81 21.71
C TYR A 304 -13.88 17.38 22.23
N TYR A 305 -12.87 18.20 21.99
CA TYR A 305 -11.49 17.96 22.38
C TYR A 305 -10.96 19.05 23.29
N ASP A 306 -10.03 18.73 24.20
CA ASP A 306 -9.31 19.73 24.99
C ASP A 306 -8.09 20.29 24.23
N GLY A 307 -7.32 21.19 24.86
CA GLY A 307 -6.10 21.76 24.28
C GLY A 307 -4.91 20.78 24.12
N ASN A 308 -5.05 19.53 24.56
CA ASN A 308 -4.11 18.43 24.39
C ASN A 308 -4.70 17.33 23.48
N ASP A 309 -5.82 17.61 22.82
CA ASP A 309 -6.59 16.73 21.95
C ASP A 309 -7.15 15.49 22.64
N ALA A 310 -7.38 15.61 23.94
CA ALA A 310 -8.11 14.65 24.73
C ALA A 310 -9.59 14.72 24.38
N LEU A 311 -10.25 13.58 24.17
CA LEU A 311 -11.70 13.57 23.89
C LEU A 311 -12.47 13.90 25.18
N LEU A 312 -13.07 15.08 25.24
CA LEU A 312 -13.88 15.55 26.35
C LEU A 312 -15.30 14.99 26.35
N GLY A 313 -15.84 14.73 25.15
CA GLY A 313 -17.20 14.22 24.99
C GLY A 313 -17.62 14.11 23.53
N HIS A 314 -18.82 13.55 23.37
CA HIS A 314 -19.47 13.31 22.09
C HIS A 314 -20.95 13.71 22.22
N ASN A 315 -21.51 14.28 21.16
CA ASN A 315 -22.93 14.64 21.12
C ASN A 315 -23.53 14.28 19.75
N GLU A 316 -24.48 13.37 19.76
CA GLU A 316 -25.43 13.12 18.69
C GLU A 316 -26.81 13.64 19.14
N PRO A 317 -27.24 14.83 18.69
CA PRO A 317 -28.45 15.47 19.19
C PRO A 317 -29.68 14.55 19.16
N GLY A 318 -30.24 14.29 20.33
CA GLY A 318 -31.45 13.47 20.52
C GLY A 318 -31.21 11.97 20.65
N ASN A 319 -29.99 11.48 20.42
CA ASN A 319 -29.66 10.06 20.45
C ASN A 319 -28.58 9.72 21.49
N GLU A 320 -27.48 10.46 21.53
CA GLU A 320 -26.32 10.15 22.36
C GLU A 320 -25.64 11.41 22.89
N TYR A 321 -25.22 11.37 24.16
CA TYR A 321 -24.46 12.43 24.79
C TYR A 321 -23.47 11.81 25.78
N ASP A 322 -22.21 11.73 25.37
CA ASP A 322 -21.14 11.14 26.17
C ASP A 322 -20.33 12.22 26.87
N VAL A 323 -20.11 12.02 28.17
CA VAL A 323 -19.36 12.95 29.02
C VAL A 323 -18.32 12.25 29.87
N GLY A 324 -17.22 12.97 30.06
CA GLY A 324 -16.13 12.51 30.91
C GLY A 324 -15.27 11.44 30.25
N GLY A 325 -14.17 11.14 30.91
CA GLY A 325 -13.15 10.18 30.53
C GLY A 325 -12.26 10.00 31.76
N ALA A 326 -11.90 8.77 32.11
CA ALA A 326 -10.78 8.53 33.00
C ALA A 326 -9.63 8.01 32.12
N GLN A 327 -8.53 8.76 32.09
CA GLN A 327 -7.46 8.68 31.09
C GLN A 327 -7.96 9.09 29.70
N ASP A 328 -7.56 10.26 29.22
CA ASP A 328 -8.36 10.99 28.21
C ASP A 328 -7.68 11.12 26.83
N THR A 329 -6.55 10.47 26.59
CA THR A 329 -5.78 10.72 25.36
C THR A 329 -5.22 9.44 24.76
N LEU A 330 -5.22 9.39 23.43
CA LEU A 330 -4.38 8.45 22.70
C LEU A 330 -2.91 8.59 23.11
N PRO A 331 -2.13 7.49 23.12
CA PRO A 331 -0.70 7.57 23.41
C PRO A 331 0.00 8.49 22.41
N VAL A 332 1.01 9.24 22.86
CA VAL A 332 1.80 10.13 21.98
C VAL A 332 2.34 9.34 20.80
N ALA A 333 2.93 8.17 21.09
CA ALA A 333 3.35 7.21 20.09
C ALA A 333 3.13 5.79 20.60
N ALA A 334 2.94 4.83 19.69
CA ALA A 334 2.69 3.44 20.02
C ALA A 334 3.43 2.50 19.06
N ARG A 335 3.93 1.39 19.60
CA ARG A 335 4.63 0.35 18.84
C ARG A 335 3.62 -0.68 18.33
N ILE A 336 3.97 -1.41 17.27
CA ILE A 336 3.19 -2.59 16.87
C ILE A 336 3.03 -3.52 18.07
N GLY A 337 1.79 -3.91 18.32
CA GLY A 337 1.35 -4.70 19.46
C GLY A 337 0.83 -3.92 20.65
N ALA A 338 1.07 -2.61 20.71
CA ALA A 338 0.54 -1.75 21.75
C ALA A 338 -0.99 -1.77 21.69
N ARG A 339 -1.61 -1.95 22.85
CA ARG A 339 -3.07 -1.93 23.02
C ARG A 339 -3.42 -1.27 24.35
N GLY A 340 -4.59 -0.66 24.42
CA GLY A 340 -5.06 -0.09 25.68
C GLY A 340 -6.40 0.59 25.55
N VAL A 341 -7.04 0.85 26.69
CA VAL A 341 -8.18 1.75 26.80
C VAL A 341 -7.62 3.16 26.96
N TYR A 342 -8.04 4.09 26.10
CA TYR A 342 -7.56 5.47 26.12
C TYR A 342 -8.64 6.47 26.55
N ALA A 343 -9.88 6.02 26.75
CA ALA A 343 -10.95 6.77 27.39
C ALA A 343 -12.12 5.85 27.79
N THR A 344 -12.83 6.20 28.86
CA THR A 344 -14.11 5.61 29.24
C THR A 344 -15.09 6.72 29.60
N GLN A 345 -16.14 6.88 28.80
CA GLN A 345 -17.10 7.98 28.95
C GLN A 345 -18.42 7.47 29.52
N ALA A 346 -19.11 8.31 30.29
CA ALA A 346 -20.49 8.05 30.69
C ALA A 346 -21.41 8.44 29.53
N SER A 347 -22.28 7.52 29.10
CA SER A 347 -23.16 7.72 27.95
C SER A 347 -24.61 7.97 28.37
N TYR A 348 -25.20 9.06 27.91
CA TYR A 348 -26.58 9.45 28.17
C TYR A 348 -27.38 9.55 26.87
N ALA A 349 -28.71 9.46 26.96
CA ALA A 349 -29.58 9.62 25.79
C ALA A 349 -29.59 11.06 25.22
N ASN A 350 -29.25 12.06 26.03
CA ASN A 350 -29.15 13.46 25.62
C ASN A 350 -28.45 14.31 26.70
N SER A 351 -28.24 15.59 26.39
CA SER A 351 -27.58 16.58 27.26
C SER A 351 -28.30 16.87 28.59
N GLY A 352 -29.54 16.41 28.78
CA GLY A 352 -30.25 16.52 30.05
C GLY A 352 -29.69 15.60 31.14
N LYS A 353 -28.83 14.62 30.79
CA LYS A 353 -28.14 13.69 31.70
C LYS A 353 -29.07 13.01 32.71
N GLN A 354 -30.29 12.70 32.30
CA GLN A 354 -31.27 12.05 33.17
C GLN A 354 -31.07 10.53 33.19
N GLY A 355 -31.29 9.92 34.35
CA GLY A 355 -31.17 8.47 34.55
C GLY A 355 -29.75 7.98 34.81
N THR A 356 -29.60 6.66 34.95
CA THR A 356 -28.29 6.01 35.07
C THR A 356 -27.62 5.97 33.69
N PRO A 357 -26.37 6.45 33.54
CA PRO A 357 -25.68 6.39 32.26
C PRO A 357 -25.26 4.98 31.88
N GLY A 358 -25.17 4.74 30.58
CA GLY A 358 -24.37 3.67 30.01
C GLY A 358 -22.87 4.00 30.00
N GLN A 359 -22.09 3.22 29.28
CA GLN A 359 -20.66 3.50 29.09
C GLN A 359 -20.25 3.46 27.63
N ARG A 360 -19.29 4.31 27.26
CA ARG A 360 -18.58 4.23 25.99
C ARG A 360 -17.10 4.01 26.27
N VAL A 361 -16.62 2.79 26.01
CA VAL A 361 -15.22 2.40 26.23
C VAL A 361 -14.46 2.53 24.92
N LEU A 362 -13.42 3.37 24.93
CA LEU A 362 -12.60 3.68 23.78
C LEU A 362 -11.23 3.04 23.94
N SER A 363 -10.86 2.19 22.99
CA SER A 363 -9.61 1.44 23.00
C SER A 363 -8.86 1.56 21.67
N TYR A 364 -7.57 1.31 21.72
CA TYR A 364 -6.71 1.26 20.55
C TYR A 364 -5.92 -0.05 20.52
N ALA A 365 -5.57 -0.50 19.32
CA ALA A 365 -4.56 -1.50 19.05
C ALA A 365 -3.72 -1.06 17.86
N VAL A 366 -2.41 -1.23 17.93
CA VAL A 366 -1.51 -1.05 16.78
C VAL A 366 -1.07 -2.43 16.32
N GLU A 367 -1.32 -2.75 15.06
CA GLU A 367 -1.05 -4.04 14.44
C GLU A 367 -0.09 -3.85 13.27
N ALA A 368 0.53 -4.93 12.80
CA ALA A 368 1.42 -4.88 11.65
C ALA A 368 0.61 -4.60 10.36
N ASP A 369 1.10 -3.71 9.51
CA ASP A 369 0.58 -3.50 8.15
C ASP A 369 1.43 -4.32 7.17
N GLY A 370 1.17 -5.63 7.13
CA GLY A 370 2.00 -6.59 6.42
C GLY A 370 3.46 -6.55 6.91
N ASN A 371 4.40 -6.33 5.98
CA ASN A 371 5.83 -6.25 6.27
C ASN A 371 6.37 -4.80 6.31
N SER A 372 5.49 -3.80 6.41
CA SER A 372 5.91 -2.41 6.34
C SER A 372 6.73 -1.99 7.57
N ALA A 373 7.86 -1.32 7.34
CA ALA A 373 8.67 -0.68 8.38
C ALA A 373 8.23 0.77 8.65
N THR A 374 7.43 1.36 7.78
CA THR A 374 7.03 2.77 7.82
C THR A 374 5.54 2.95 8.02
N THR A 375 4.75 1.88 7.99
CA THR A 375 3.30 1.90 8.25
C THR A 375 2.90 0.80 9.22
N ALA A 376 1.81 1.05 9.95
CA ALA A 376 1.13 0.09 10.81
C ALA A 376 -0.39 0.25 10.68
N LEU A 377 -1.14 -0.72 11.18
CA LEU A 377 -2.60 -0.62 11.29
C LEU A 377 -2.96 -0.12 12.69
N LEU A 378 -3.59 1.04 12.79
CA LEU A 378 -4.17 1.55 14.04
C LEU A 378 -5.66 1.23 14.06
N LYS A 379 -6.08 0.34 14.95
CA LYS A 379 -7.50 0.03 15.18
C LYS A 379 -8.00 0.79 16.40
N LEU A 380 -8.97 1.68 16.21
CA LEU A 380 -9.68 2.38 17.28
C LEU A 380 -11.05 1.72 17.46
N THR A 381 -11.35 1.24 18.66
CA THR A 381 -12.61 0.54 18.96
C THR A 381 -13.39 1.27 20.03
N ALA A 382 -14.65 1.60 19.74
CA ALA A 382 -15.64 2.11 20.67
C ALA A 382 -16.66 1.02 20.98
N VAL A 383 -16.81 0.69 22.26
CA VAL A 383 -17.85 -0.22 22.75
C VAL A 383 -18.83 0.58 23.58
N HIS A 384 -20.07 0.65 23.12
CA HIS A 384 -21.17 1.32 23.78
C HIS A 384 -21.98 0.28 24.56
N THR A 385 -22.24 0.56 25.84
CA THR A 385 -23.05 -0.27 26.72
C THR A 385 -24.17 0.56 27.32
N THR A 386 -25.34 -0.06 27.49
CA THR A 386 -26.47 0.51 28.20
C THR A 386 -26.19 0.60 29.71
N ALA A 387 -27.05 1.31 30.46
CA ALA A 387 -26.98 1.37 31.91
C ALA A 387 -27.06 -0.02 32.59
N ALA A 388 -27.61 -1.03 31.91
CA ALA A 388 -27.67 -2.42 32.37
C ALA A 388 -26.39 -3.22 32.02
N GLY A 389 -25.36 -2.59 31.44
CA GLY A 389 -24.11 -3.23 31.04
C GLY A 389 -24.19 -4.04 29.74
N GLN A 390 -25.32 -4.00 29.02
CA GLN A 390 -25.47 -4.69 27.74
C GLN A 390 -24.85 -3.87 26.62
N THR A 391 -24.00 -4.49 25.78
CA THR A 391 -23.44 -3.84 24.58
C THR A 391 -24.54 -3.47 23.60
N SER A 392 -24.65 -2.19 23.25
CA SER A 392 -25.59 -1.67 22.25
C SER A 392 -24.95 -1.55 20.85
N LEU A 393 -23.67 -1.18 20.79
CA LEU A 393 -22.90 -0.99 19.57
C LEU A 393 -21.43 -1.28 19.83
N THR A 394 -20.79 -2.03 18.93
CA THR A 394 -19.34 -2.05 18.80
C THR A 394 -18.95 -1.42 17.47
N ARG A 395 -18.14 -0.37 17.51
CA ARG A 395 -17.61 0.31 16.33
C ARG A 395 -16.10 0.20 16.33
N ALA A 396 -15.53 -0.47 15.33
CA ALA A 396 -14.10 -0.58 15.13
C ALA A 396 -13.68 0.14 13.85
N THR A 397 -12.87 1.18 13.98
CA THR A 397 -12.28 1.89 12.83
C THR A 397 -10.83 1.48 12.67
N THR A 398 -10.45 1.02 11.48
CA THR A 398 -9.07 0.67 11.15
C THR A 398 -8.46 1.76 10.29
N TYR A 399 -7.28 2.24 10.70
CA TYR A 399 -6.46 3.18 9.97
C TYR A 399 -5.15 2.53 9.56
N ARG A 400 -4.57 3.01 8.45
CA ARG A 400 -3.13 2.91 8.23
C ARG A 400 -2.47 4.15 8.80
N ILE A 401 -1.54 3.97 9.72
CA ILE A 401 -0.73 5.04 10.31
C ILE A 401 0.68 4.99 9.73
N GLY A 402 1.18 6.12 9.25
CA GLY A 402 2.56 6.28 8.79
C GLY A 402 3.50 6.76 9.90
N ALA A 403 4.79 6.42 9.77
CA ALA A 403 5.85 6.97 10.63
C ALA A 403 6.00 8.50 10.49
N ASP A 404 5.47 9.07 9.40
CA ASP A 404 5.36 10.50 9.11
C ASP A 404 4.10 11.17 9.69
N ALA A 405 3.37 10.47 10.56
CA ALA A 405 2.09 10.89 11.13
C ALA A 405 0.92 11.00 10.14
N THR A 406 1.03 10.40 8.95
CA THR A 406 -0.14 10.22 8.07
C THR A 406 -1.14 9.23 8.68
N LEU A 407 -2.44 9.47 8.46
CA LEU A 407 -3.51 8.59 8.92
C LEU A 407 -4.58 8.41 7.84
N GLU A 408 -4.62 7.21 7.25
CA GLU A 408 -5.57 6.83 6.20
C GLU A 408 -6.64 5.91 6.79
N GLN A 409 -7.92 6.26 6.72
CA GLN A 409 -8.99 5.39 7.19
C GLN A 409 -9.22 4.25 6.20
N LEU A 410 -9.09 2.99 6.63
CA LEU A 410 -9.30 1.84 5.75
C LEU A 410 -10.73 1.33 5.86
N THR A 411 -11.17 1.08 7.09
CA THR A 411 -12.47 0.46 7.37
C THR A 411 -13.11 1.05 8.61
N VAL A 412 -14.44 1.05 8.64
CA VAL A 412 -15.25 1.18 9.86
C VAL A 412 -16.13 -0.06 9.89
N ASP A 413 -16.16 -0.76 11.00
CA ASP A 413 -16.97 -1.97 11.22
C ASP A 413 -17.89 -1.71 12.41
N GLU A 414 -19.20 -1.70 12.18
CA GLU A 414 -20.24 -1.45 13.18
C GLU A 414 -21.12 -2.69 13.36
N LEU A 415 -21.14 -3.22 14.58
CA LEU A 415 -22.01 -4.31 14.99
C LEU A 415 -22.97 -3.81 16.07
N TYR A 416 -24.26 -3.79 15.74
CA TYR A 416 -25.33 -3.39 16.64
C TYR A 416 -25.87 -4.58 17.43
N ALA A 417 -26.42 -4.31 18.62
CA ALA A 417 -27.07 -5.34 19.45
C ALA A 417 -28.24 -6.05 18.75
N SER A 418 -28.86 -5.41 17.76
CA SER A 418 -29.90 -6.01 16.90
C SER A 418 -29.38 -7.11 15.97
N GLY A 419 -28.05 -7.27 15.85
CA GLY A 419 -27.40 -8.15 14.88
C GLY A 419 -27.14 -7.51 13.52
N ILE A 420 -27.53 -6.24 13.33
CA ILE A 420 -27.15 -5.48 12.12
C ILE A 420 -25.65 -5.27 12.14
N HIS A 421 -25.00 -5.64 11.03
CA HIS A 421 -23.56 -5.49 10.81
C HIS A 421 -23.32 -4.62 9.57
N LEU A 422 -22.69 -3.46 9.75
CA LEU A 422 -22.35 -2.55 8.67
C LEU A 422 -20.84 -2.41 8.59
N VAL A 423 -20.28 -2.76 7.44
CA VAL A 423 -18.85 -2.59 7.15
C VAL A 423 -18.70 -1.52 6.09
N TYR A 424 -18.15 -0.39 6.51
CA TYR A 424 -17.74 0.71 5.66
C TYR A 424 -16.30 0.48 5.24
N THR A 425 -16.04 0.47 3.95
CA THR A 425 -14.66 0.37 3.43
C THR A 425 -14.38 1.58 2.55
N GLN A 426 -13.15 2.09 2.65
CA GLN A 426 -12.61 2.84 1.53
C GLN A 426 -12.60 1.89 0.34
N SER A 427 -13.41 2.20 -0.66
CA SER A 427 -13.57 1.31 -1.78
C SER A 427 -12.64 1.79 -2.89
N PRO A 428 -11.62 1.01 -3.30
CA PRO A 428 -10.94 1.24 -4.57
C PRO A 428 -11.93 1.17 -5.75
N ALA A 429 -13.03 0.43 -5.55
CA ALA A 429 -14.15 0.31 -6.47
C ALA A 429 -15.19 1.45 -6.36
N ASN A 430 -15.08 2.39 -5.40
CA ASN A 430 -15.92 3.59 -5.25
C ASN A 430 -15.12 4.85 -4.89
N ALA A 431 -13.82 4.92 -5.19
CA ALA A 431 -13.02 6.14 -5.09
C ALA A 431 -13.57 7.17 -6.09
N GLN A 432 -14.66 7.84 -5.72
CA GLN A 432 -15.21 8.97 -6.44
C GLN A 432 -14.07 10.00 -6.54
N PRO A 433 -13.96 10.74 -7.66
CA PRO A 433 -12.91 11.74 -7.81
C PRO A 433 -12.97 12.73 -6.64
N ALA A 434 -11.93 12.80 -5.81
CA ALA A 434 -11.88 13.70 -4.65
C ALA A 434 -11.91 15.19 -5.04
N LYS A 435 -11.56 15.48 -6.31
CA LYS A 435 -11.60 16.81 -6.92
C LYS A 435 -12.00 16.70 -8.38
N LEU A 436 -12.53 17.78 -8.93
CA LEU A 436 -12.77 17.90 -10.37
C LEU A 436 -11.48 17.64 -11.15
N THR A 437 -11.55 16.76 -12.15
CA THR A 437 -10.46 16.54 -13.10
C THR A 437 -10.97 16.79 -14.51
N ALA A 438 -10.19 17.53 -15.30
CA ALA A 438 -10.48 17.85 -16.69
C ALA A 438 -9.30 17.39 -17.55
N THR A 439 -9.56 16.41 -18.42
CA THR A 439 -8.53 15.83 -19.31
C THR A 439 -8.94 16.03 -20.75
N ASP A 440 -8.15 16.77 -21.51
CA ASP A 440 -8.35 16.90 -22.95
C ASP A 440 -7.91 15.59 -23.63
N THR A 441 -8.88 14.88 -24.21
CA THR A 441 -8.63 13.69 -25.02
C THR A 441 -8.34 14.07 -26.47
N VAL A 442 -8.86 15.21 -26.92
CA VAL A 442 -8.48 15.88 -28.16
C VAL A 442 -8.36 17.37 -27.86
N VAL A 443 -7.19 17.96 -28.08
CA VAL A 443 -6.97 19.40 -27.89
C VAL A 443 -7.49 20.14 -29.13
N GLY A 444 -8.46 21.03 -28.94
CA GLY A 444 -9.01 21.86 -30.01
C GLY A 444 -8.00 22.89 -30.54
N ALA A 445 -8.23 23.38 -31.76
CA ALA A 445 -7.34 24.32 -32.44
C ALA A 445 -7.76 25.79 -32.28
N ASP A 446 -9.05 26.03 -32.03
CA ASP A 446 -9.67 27.35 -32.13
C ASP A 446 -9.80 28.04 -30.75
N ALA A 447 -10.69 29.04 -30.67
CA ALA A 447 -10.88 29.88 -29.50
C ALA A 447 -11.11 29.05 -28.22
N ALA A 448 -10.49 29.48 -27.12
CA ALA A 448 -10.66 28.88 -25.80
C ALA A 448 -11.90 29.44 -25.11
N ALA A 449 -12.64 28.57 -24.42
CA ALA A 449 -13.80 28.91 -23.61
C ALA A 449 -13.40 29.80 -22.42
N GLN A 450 -14.05 30.96 -22.33
CA GLN A 450 -13.86 31.94 -21.27
C GLN A 450 -15.16 32.18 -20.49
N SER A 451 -15.03 32.51 -19.20
CA SER A 451 -16.18 32.84 -18.36
C SER A 451 -17.03 33.94 -18.98
N GLY A 452 -18.35 33.79 -18.93
CA GLY A 452 -19.32 34.72 -19.51
C GLY A 452 -19.66 34.48 -20.99
N GLN A 453 -18.92 33.65 -21.71
CA GLN A 453 -19.26 33.25 -23.09
C GLN A 453 -20.39 32.21 -23.11
N THR A 454 -21.11 32.15 -24.22
CA THR A 454 -22.03 31.04 -24.50
C THR A 454 -21.25 29.91 -25.15
N LEU A 455 -21.24 28.74 -24.53
CA LEU A 455 -20.67 27.53 -25.12
C LEU A 455 -21.76 26.71 -25.80
N THR A 456 -21.43 26.11 -26.94
CA THR A 456 -22.25 25.08 -27.58
C THR A 456 -21.47 23.76 -27.59
N VAL A 457 -22.05 22.71 -27.03
CA VAL A 457 -21.37 21.43 -26.80
C VAL A 457 -22.21 20.23 -27.21
N ASN A 458 -21.52 19.15 -27.58
CA ASN A 458 -22.07 17.81 -27.48
C ASN A 458 -21.54 17.13 -26.22
N TYR A 459 -22.34 16.26 -25.60
CA TYR A 459 -21.91 15.53 -24.42
C TYR A 459 -22.61 14.18 -24.27
N THR A 460 -21.98 13.32 -23.47
CA THR A 460 -22.62 12.16 -22.85
C THR A 460 -22.20 12.09 -21.38
N GLY A 461 -23.14 11.75 -20.51
CA GLY A 461 -22.97 11.67 -19.06
C GLY A 461 -23.24 10.26 -18.54
N TRP A 462 -22.33 9.76 -17.69
CA TRP A 462 -22.42 8.47 -17.02
C TRP A 462 -22.23 8.62 -15.51
N LEU A 463 -22.86 7.74 -14.74
CA LEU A 463 -22.49 7.54 -13.35
C LEU A 463 -21.02 7.11 -13.30
N TYR A 464 -20.26 7.68 -12.39
CA TYR A 464 -18.88 7.27 -12.19
C TYR A 464 -18.83 5.91 -11.50
N THR A 465 -18.16 4.95 -12.14
CA THR A 465 -17.95 3.60 -11.62
C THR A 465 -16.46 3.27 -11.70
N PRO A 466 -15.75 3.22 -10.57
CA PRO A 466 -14.36 2.80 -10.56
C PRO A 466 -14.14 1.41 -11.12
N GLY A 467 -12.99 1.22 -11.76
CA GLY A 467 -12.64 -0.03 -12.44
C GLY A 467 -13.35 -0.25 -13.78
N ALA A 468 -14.43 0.48 -14.08
CA ALA A 468 -15.01 0.49 -15.42
C ALA A 468 -14.09 1.22 -16.42
N ALA A 469 -14.15 0.84 -17.69
CA ALA A 469 -13.38 1.49 -18.74
C ALA A 469 -13.73 3.00 -18.82
N GLY A 470 -12.73 3.87 -18.66
CA GLY A 470 -12.92 5.32 -18.59
C GLY A 470 -13.77 5.78 -17.40
N PHE A 471 -13.93 4.92 -16.39
CA PHE A 471 -14.77 5.13 -15.20
C PHE A 471 -16.27 5.27 -15.48
N LYS A 472 -16.74 4.83 -16.65
CA LYS A 472 -18.13 4.99 -17.09
C LYS A 472 -19.01 3.82 -16.64
N GLY A 473 -19.95 4.10 -15.75
CA GLY A 473 -21.03 3.21 -15.36
C GLY A 473 -22.26 3.37 -16.24
N ALA A 474 -23.45 3.38 -15.62
CA ALA A 474 -24.70 3.58 -16.32
C ALA A 474 -24.78 4.99 -16.95
N GLN A 475 -25.09 5.06 -18.24
CA GLN A 475 -25.36 6.33 -18.91
C GLN A 475 -26.69 6.88 -18.43
N PHE A 476 -26.72 8.16 -18.04
CA PHE A 476 -27.95 8.83 -17.62
C PHE A 476 -28.42 9.90 -18.60
N ASP A 477 -27.54 10.45 -19.45
CA ASP A 477 -27.91 11.47 -20.44
C ASP A 477 -26.92 11.56 -21.61
N SER A 478 -27.36 12.03 -22.79
CA SER A 478 -26.51 12.32 -23.96
C SER A 478 -27.16 13.28 -24.95
N SER A 479 -26.43 14.29 -25.43
CA SER A 479 -26.91 15.16 -26.52
C SER A 479 -26.78 14.53 -27.91
N ILE A 480 -26.07 13.40 -28.05
CA ILE A 480 -25.88 12.74 -29.35
C ILE A 480 -27.23 12.23 -29.87
N GLY A 481 -27.55 12.57 -31.11
CA GLY A 481 -28.88 12.33 -31.70
C GLY A 481 -29.92 13.41 -31.37
N ARG A 482 -29.54 14.45 -30.63
CA ARG A 482 -30.34 15.66 -30.36
C ARG A 482 -29.58 16.92 -30.81
N ALA A 483 -30.22 18.08 -30.72
CA ALA A 483 -29.55 19.36 -30.96
C ALA A 483 -28.45 19.60 -29.90
N PRO A 484 -27.28 20.17 -30.26
CA PRO A 484 -26.24 20.53 -29.32
C PRO A 484 -26.74 21.42 -28.18
N PHE A 485 -26.23 21.18 -26.98
CA PHE A 485 -26.63 21.92 -25.79
C PHE A 485 -25.85 23.24 -25.70
N SER A 486 -26.54 24.33 -25.35
CA SER A 486 -25.92 25.65 -25.21
C SER A 486 -26.21 26.27 -23.85
N PHE A 487 -25.18 26.83 -23.22
CA PHE A 487 -25.28 27.47 -21.90
C PHE A 487 -24.22 28.56 -21.75
N LYS A 488 -24.45 29.49 -20.82
CA LYS A 488 -23.49 30.56 -20.49
C LYS A 488 -22.52 30.08 -19.41
N LEU A 489 -21.22 30.05 -19.72
CA LEU A 489 -20.20 29.54 -18.81
C LEU A 489 -20.02 30.44 -17.59
N GLY A 490 -20.05 29.84 -16.39
CA GLY A 490 -19.84 30.54 -15.13
C GLY A 490 -21.07 31.29 -14.62
N ALA A 491 -22.23 31.09 -15.25
CA ALA A 491 -23.49 31.73 -14.87
C ALA A 491 -24.34 30.87 -13.91
N GLY A 492 -23.88 29.68 -13.51
CA GLY A 492 -24.64 28.77 -12.65
C GLY A 492 -25.84 28.09 -13.33
N GLN A 493 -25.85 28.04 -14.67
CA GLN A 493 -26.92 27.41 -15.45
C GLN A 493 -26.81 25.88 -15.53
N VAL A 494 -25.63 25.35 -15.17
CA VAL A 494 -25.28 23.93 -15.16
C VAL A 494 -24.66 23.56 -13.82
N ILE A 495 -24.42 22.27 -13.57
CA ILE A 495 -23.72 21.83 -12.35
C ILE A 495 -22.36 22.52 -12.19
N LYS A 496 -21.93 22.76 -10.95
CA LYS A 496 -20.68 23.51 -10.64
C LYS A 496 -19.45 22.91 -11.33
N GLY A 497 -19.41 21.59 -11.46
CA GLY A 497 -18.32 20.88 -12.13
C GLY A 497 -18.20 21.21 -13.62
N TRP A 498 -19.29 21.52 -14.31
CA TRP A 498 -19.27 21.99 -15.70
C TRP A 498 -18.76 23.42 -15.79
N ASP A 499 -19.29 24.32 -14.95
CA ASP A 499 -18.87 25.72 -14.92
C ASP A 499 -17.36 25.87 -14.66
N GLN A 500 -16.80 24.98 -13.84
CA GLN A 500 -15.36 24.94 -13.57
C GLN A 500 -14.57 24.17 -14.64
N GLY A 501 -15.07 23.01 -15.08
CA GLY A 501 -14.32 22.06 -15.91
C GLY A 501 -14.19 22.45 -17.38
N MET A 502 -15.08 23.33 -17.86
CA MET A 502 -15.10 23.77 -19.27
C MET A 502 -14.18 24.96 -19.54
N LEU A 503 -13.69 25.65 -18.51
CA LEU A 503 -12.78 26.79 -18.67
C LEU A 503 -11.52 26.38 -19.44
N GLY A 504 -11.13 27.22 -20.40
CA GLY A 504 -9.93 27.02 -21.21
C GLY A 504 -10.02 25.91 -22.27
N MET A 505 -11.14 25.18 -22.36
CA MET A 505 -11.35 24.19 -23.43
C MET A 505 -11.40 24.89 -24.78
N LYS A 506 -10.69 24.38 -25.80
CA LYS A 506 -10.67 24.97 -27.14
C LYS A 506 -11.71 24.34 -28.06
N VAL A 507 -12.30 25.17 -28.92
CA VAL A 507 -13.26 24.72 -29.94
C VAL A 507 -12.64 23.65 -30.85
N GLY A 508 -13.43 22.62 -31.17
CA GLY A 508 -13.02 21.39 -31.85
C GLY A 508 -12.39 20.34 -30.92
N GLY A 509 -12.20 20.65 -29.64
CA GLY A 509 -11.63 19.75 -28.65
C GLY A 509 -12.64 18.78 -28.05
N LYS A 510 -12.13 17.69 -27.48
CA LYS A 510 -12.87 16.73 -26.66
C LYS A 510 -12.23 16.63 -25.28
N ARG A 511 -13.05 16.63 -24.25
CA ARG A 511 -12.63 16.66 -22.85
C ARG A 511 -13.43 15.67 -22.03
N THR A 512 -12.74 14.93 -21.19
CA THR A 512 -13.37 14.11 -20.15
C THR A 512 -13.33 14.86 -18.82
N LEU A 513 -14.49 15.00 -18.18
CA LEU A 513 -14.63 15.57 -16.84
C LEU A 513 -14.98 14.45 -15.86
N LEU A 514 -14.21 14.33 -14.78
CA LEU A 514 -14.55 13.53 -13.61
C LEU A 514 -15.01 14.49 -12.51
N ILE A 515 -16.28 14.45 -12.16
CA ILE A 515 -16.92 15.48 -11.33
C ILE A 515 -17.36 14.86 -9.99
N PRO A 516 -16.77 15.24 -8.84
CA PRO A 516 -17.24 14.80 -7.52
C PRO A 516 -18.72 15.14 -7.31
N SER A 517 -19.40 14.35 -6.49
CA SER A 517 -20.83 14.54 -6.22
C SER A 517 -21.17 15.93 -5.68
N GLY A 518 -20.31 16.52 -4.84
CA GLY A 518 -20.46 17.89 -4.32
C GLY A 518 -20.37 19.00 -5.39
N LEU A 519 -19.76 18.73 -6.55
CA LEU A 519 -19.76 19.61 -7.73
C LEU A 519 -20.78 19.17 -8.79
N ALA A 520 -21.47 18.05 -8.56
CA ALA A 520 -22.58 17.55 -9.37
C ALA A 520 -23.93 17.83 -8.67
N TYR A 521 -24.71 16.80 -8.35
CA TYR A 521 -26.06 16.92 -7.76
C TYR A 521 -26.12 16.71 -6.24
N GLY A 522 -24.96 16.55 -5.58
CA GLY A 522 -24.86 16.43 -4.13
C GLY A 522 -25.71 15.29 -3.56
N THR A 523 -26.16 15.47 -2.31
CA THR A 523 -26.95 14.47 -1.57
C THR A 523 -28.34 14.23 -2.16
N ALA A 524 -28.90 15.21 -2.88
CA ALA A 524 -30.24 15.12 -3.44
C ALA A 524 -30.31 14.21 -4.67
N GLY A 525 -29.21 14.09 -5.43
CA GLY A 525 -29.25 13.42 -6.73
C GLY A 525 -30.12 14.18 -7.74
N ALA A 526 -30.51 13.52 -8.83
CA ALA A 526 -31.38 14.12 -9.84
C ALA A 526 -32.22 13.08 -10.59
N GLY A 527 -33.55 13.29 -10.56
CA GLY A 527 -34.51 12.40 -11.18
C GLY A 527 -34.38 10.95 -10.69
N ALA A 528 -34.76 9.99 -11.53
CA ALA A 528 -34.59 8.57 -11.23
C ALA A 528 -33.23 8.00 -11.66
N GLY A 529 -32.47 8.75 -12.46
CA GLY A 529 -31.24 8.26 -13.11
C GLY A 529 -29.95 8.58 -12.35
N ILE A 530 -29.98 9.54 -11.41
CA ILE A 530 -28.79 9.97 -10.66
C ILE A 530 -29.09 9.87 -9.16
N PRO A 531 -28.55 8.84 -8.47
CA PRO A 531 -28.66 8.73 -7.03
C PRO A 531 -27.98 9.90 -6.30
N GLY A 532 -28.43 10.17 -5.08
CA GLY A 532 -27.72 11.07 -4.16
C GLY A 532 -26.27 10.64 -3.96
N ASN A 533 -25.38 11.62 -3.83
CA ASN A 533 -23.94 11.46 -3.65
C ASN A 533 -23.18 10.78 -4.80
N ALA A 534 -23.77 10.62 -5.99
CA ALA A 534 -23.08 10.10 -7.16
C ALA A 534 -22.11 11.13 -7.78
N ALA A 535 -20.86 10.75 -8.02
CA ALA A 535 -19.97 11.45 -8.94
C ALA A 535 -20.25 11.04 -10.38
N LEU A 536 -19.87 11.90 -11.31
CA LEU A 536 -20.24 11.78 -12.71
C LEU A 536 -19.00 11.79 -13.61
N VAL A 537 -19.09 11.07 -14.73
CA VAL A 537 -18.19 11.18 -15.87
C VAL A 537 -18.93 11.89 -16.98
N PHE A 538 -18.33 12.94 -17.53
CA PHE A 538 -18.79 13.53 -18.78
C PHE A 538 -17.71 13.42 -19.84
N GLU A 539 -18.12 13.08 -21.05
CA GLU A 539 -17.33 13.38 -22.25
C GLU A 539 -18.02 14.51 -22.98
N VAL A 540 -17.27 15.58 -23.24
CA VAL A 540 -17.77 16.80 -23.84
C VAL A 540 -16.95 17.12 -25.08
N GLU A 541 -17.62 17.54 -26.14
CA GLU A 541 -17.03 18.08 -27.35
C GLU A 541 -17.46 19.54 -27.48
N LEU A 542 -16.48 20.45 -27.58
CA LEU A 542 -16.77 21.88 -27.70
C LEU A 542 -16.91 22.25 -29.17
N ILE A 543 -18.13 22.61 -29.58
CA ILE A 543 -18.47 22.90 -30.98
C ILE A 543 -18.26 24.38 -31.29
N GLY A 544 -18.54 25.27 -30.34
CA GLY A 544 -18.41 26.71 -30.55
C GLY A 544 -18.47 27.54 -29.28
N VAL A 545 -17.98 28.77 -29.40
CA VAL A 545 -18.03 29.81 -28.35
C VAL A 545 -18.55 31.10 -28.96
N LYS A 546 -19.39 31.84 -28.24
CA LYS A 546 -19.97 33.12 -28.66
C LYS A 546 -20.00 34.16 -27.55
#